data_AF-A0A9Q5GA24-F1
#
_entry.id   AF-A0A9Q5GA24-F1
#
_cell.length_a   1.000
_cell.length_b   1.000
_cell.length_c   1.000
_cell.angle_alpha   90.00
_cell.angle_beta   90.00
_cell.angle_gamma   90.00
#
_symmetry.space_group_name_H-M   'P 1'
#
loop_
_entity.id
_entity.type
_entity.pdbx_description
1 polymer ?
#
loop_
_entity_poly.entity_id
_entity_poly.type
_entity_poly.pdbx_seq_one_letter_code
_entity_poly.pdbx_strand_id
1 'polypeptide(L)'
;MEYKFKSDPKTRKRMSKVHSKNGKDEQILAKKLWREGIRYRKNYKLLPGKPDIAITKYKIAVFIDGEFWHGYNWPDSKKYLHRNRDYWIKKIEYNIDHDQKVDDELKKMGWTVLRFWSRKVLKNPDYYCEIILWHCRDNED
;
A
#
# COMPACT_ATOMS: atom_id res chain seq x y z
N MET A 1 -24.36 -1.43 -15.79
CA MET A 1 -23.97 -2.83 -16.07
C MET A 1 -24.02 -3.59 -14.75
N GLU A 2 -25.03 -4.44 -14.58
CA GLU A 2 -25.29 -5.15 -13.32
C GLU A 2 -24.38 -6.39 -13.22
N TYR A 3 -23.35 -6.32 -12.38
CA TYR A 3 -22.44 -7.45 -12.17
C TYR A 3 -23.09 -8.47 -11.24
N LYS A 4 -23.50 -9.64 -11.77
CA LYS A 4 -23.90 -10.80 -10.95
C LYS A 4 -22.67 -11.39 -10.24
N PHE A 5 -22.29 -10.76 -9.12
CA PHE A 5 -21.15 -11.18 -8.30
C PHE A 5 -21.47 -12.48 -7.57
N LYS A 6 -20.86 -13.58 -8.00
CA LYS A 6 -21.04 -14.88 -7.32
C LYS A 6 -20.19 -14.87 -6.04
N SER A 7 -20.81 -14.81 -4.86
CA SER A 7 -20.13 -14.95 -3.55
C SER A 7 -20.56 -16.25 -2.85
N ASP A 8 -19.63 -17.04 -2.33
CA ASP A 8 -19.94 -18.16 -1.42
C ASP A 8 -19.63 -17.78 0.04
N PRO A 9 -20.20 -18.50 1.04
CA PRO A 9 -19.99 -18.19 2.45
C PRO A 9 -18.52 -18.19 2.91
N LYS A 10 -17.68 -19.09 2.37
CA LYS A 10 -16.25 -19.14 2.71
C LYS A 10 -15.53 -17.90 2.18
N THR A 11 -15.83 -17.49 0.94
CA THR A 11 -15.29 -16.24 0.37
C THR A 11 -15.74 -15.03 1.18
N ARG A 12 -17.02 -14.96 1.58
CA ARG A 12 -17.53 -13.85 2.41
C ARG A 12 -16.83 -13.76 3.76
N LYS A 13 -16.63 -14.90 4.45
CA LYS A 13 -15.89 -14.98 5.72
C LYS A 13 -14.41 -14.64 5.58
N ARG A 14 -13.79 -14.96 4.44
CA ARG A 14 -12.40 -14.54 4.15
C ARG A 14 -12.32 -13.04 3.93
N MET A 15 -13.22 -12.49 3.12
CA MET A 15 -13.31 -11.07 2.80
C MET A 15 -13.59 -10.20 4.04
N SER A 16 -14.40 -10.68 4.99
CA SER A 16 -14.69 -9.95 6.24
C SER A 16 -13.48 -9.82 7.17
N LYS A 17 -12.43 -10.61 6.96
CA LYS A 17 -11.17 -10.55 7.72
C LYS A 17 -10.11 -9.68 7.03
N VAL A 18 -10.37 -9.20 5.81
CA VAL A 18 -9.48 -8.28 5.11
C VAL A 18 -9.77 -6.89 5.64
N HIS A 19 -8.88 -6.39 6.50
CA HIS A 19 -8.95 -5.02 7.02
C HIS A 19 -8.17 -4.08 6.10
N SER A 20 -8.68 -2.86 5.94
CA SER A 20 -8.05 -1.83 5.10
C SER A 20 -7.02 -0.97 5.84
N LYS A 21 -6.81 -1.21 7.15
CA LYS A 21 -5.92 -0.42 8.02
C LYS A 21 -5.37 -1.26 9.15
N ASN A 22 -4.24 -0.82 9.72
CA ASN A 22 -3.57 -1.44 10.86
C ASN A 22 -3.13 -2.88 10.57
N GLY A 23 -2.71 -3.16 9.33
CA GLY A 23 -2.07 -4.40 8.97
C GLY A 23 -0.84 -4.69 9.87
N LYS A 24 -0.48 -5.98 10.00
CA LYS A 24 0.68 -6.39 10.81
C LYS A 24 1.98 -5.79 10.25
N ASP A 25 2.08 -5.72 8.93
CA ASP A 25 3.10 -5.07 8.13
C ASP A 25 3.25 -3.58 8.46
N GLU A 26 2.15 -2.80 8.41
CA GLU A 26 2.14 -1.38 8.79
C GLU A 26 2.69 -1.20 10.21
N GLN A 27 2.19 -2.01 11.15
CA GLN A 27 2.59 -1.91 12.55
C GLN A 27 4.06 -2.25 12.78
N ILE A 28 4.60 -3.24 12.07
CA ILE A 28 6.01 -3.65 12.20
C ILE A 28 6.93 -2.53 11.73
N LEU A 29 6.67 -1.95 10.54
CA LEU A 29 7.49 -0.83 10.05
C LEU A 29 7.36 0.40 10.93
N ALA A 30 6.14 0.76 11.31
CA ALA A 30 5.88 1.88 12.21
C ALA A 30 6.66 1.75 13.54
N LYS A 31 6.67 0.56 14.15
CA LYS A 31 7.43 0.31 15.39
C LYS A 31 8.94 0.41 15.19
N LYS A 32 9.47 -0.08 14.06
CA LYS A 32 10.90 0.02 13.75
C LYS A 32 11.32 1.47 13.56
N LEU A 33 10.62 2.23 12.72
CA LEU A 33 10.89 3.66 12.52
C LEU A 33 10.87 4.46 13.83
N TRP A 34 9.93 4.14 14.73
CA TRP A 34 9.88 4.79 16.04
C TRP A 34 11.11 4.50 16.90
N ARG A 35 11.64 3.27 16.87
CA ARG A 35 12.87 2.90 17.60
C ARG A 35 14.09 3.63 17.06
N GLU A 36 14.10 3.92 15.77
CA GLU A 36 15.13 4.73 15.10
C GLU A 36 14.92 6.25 15.29
N GLY A 37 13.99 6.67 16.15
CA GLY A 37 13.75 8.08 16.45
C GLY A 37 12.91 8.84 15.41
N ILE A 38 12.47 8.18 14.33
CA ILE A 38 11.66 8.80 13.28
C ILE A 38 10.21 8.98 13.73
N ARG A 39 9.74 10.23 13.67
CA ARG A 39 8.34 10.59 13.96
C ARG A 39 7.51 10.56 12.69
N TYR A 40 6.34 9.93 12.77
CA TYR A 40 5.44 9.77 11.63
C TYR A 40 3.97 9.93 12.03
N ARG A 41 3.12 10.14 11.02
CA ARG A 41 1.66 10.04 11.10
C ARG A 41 1.23 8.75 10.42
N LYS A 42 0.33 8.00 11.06
CA LYS A 42 -0.26 6.80 10.42
C LYS A 42 -1.53 7.19 9.67
N ASN A 43 -1.77 6.54 8.52
CA ASN A 43 -3.01 6.66 7.75
C ASN A 43 -3.40 8.14 7.52
N TYR A 44 -2.45 8.93 7.01
CA TYR A 44 -2.53 10.39 7.07
C TYR A 44 -3.56 10.95 6.09
N LYS A 45 -4.76 11.24 6.60
CA LYS A 45 -5.95 11.58 5.78
C LYS A 45 -5.86 12.89 5.00
N LEU A 46 -4.91 13.77 5.34
CA LEU A 46 -4.74 15.06 4.68
C LEU A 46 -3.93 14.96 3.38
N LEU A 47 -3.33 13.81 3.10
CA LEU A 47 -2.61 13.55 1.86
C LEU A 47 -3.44 12.69 0.89
N PRO A 48 -3.27 12.88 -0.43
CA PRO A 48 -3.78 11.97 -1.45
C PRO A 48 -3.41 10.51 -1.15
N GLY A 49 -4.33 9.59 -1.43
CA GLY A 49 -4.15 8.16 -1.18
C GLY A 49 -4.13 7.72 0.28
N LYS A 50 -4.00 8.64 1.25
CA LYS A 50 -3.95 8.37 2.69
C LYS A 50 -2.82 7.37 3.04
N PRO A 51 -1.56 7.74 2.84
CA PRO A 51 -0.41 6.85 3.06
C PRO A 51 -0.45 6.22 4.45
N ASP A 52 -0.03 4.95 4.52
CA ASP A 52 -0.01 4.17 5.75
C ASP A 52 0.89 4.81 6.79
N ILE A 53 2.04 5.34 6.34
CA ILE A 53 3.01 6.07 7.15
C ILE A 53 3.40 7.34 6.38
N ALA A 54 3.25 8.50 7.00
CA ALA A 54 3.71 9.78 6.48
C ALA A 54 4.73 10.41 7.44
N ILE A 55 5.94 10.65 6.96
CA ILE A 55 7.02 11.29 7.71
C ILE A 55 7.08 12.75 7.27
N THR A 56 6.33 13.60 7.98
CA THR A 56 6.06 14.98 7.57
C THR A 56 7.31 15.86 7.56
N LYS A 57 8.30 15.58 8.42
CA LYS A 57 9.58 16.33 8.48
C LYS A 57 10.31 16.26 7.14
N TYR A 58 10.37 15.08 6.53
CA TYR A 58 11.13 14.83 5.29
C TYR A 58 10.23 14.70 4.05
N LYS A 59 8.92 14.99 4.19
CA LYS A 59 7.91 14.78 3.14
C LYS A 59 7.98 13.39 2.48
N ILE A 60 8.10 12.33 3.28
CA ILE A 60 8.07 10.95 2.78
C ILE A 60 6.70 10.32 3.03
N ALA A 61 6.07 9.83 1.97
CA ALA A 61 4.80 9.10 2.00
C ALA A 61 5.07 7.62 1.68
N VAL A 62 4.74 6.73 2.63
CA VAL A 62 4.93 5.29 2.51
C VAL A 62 3.58 4.59 2.40
N PHE A 63 3.43 3.78 1.36
CA PHE A 63 2.29 2.93 1.09
C PHE A 63 2.70 1.46 1.16
N ILE A 64 1.90 0.64 1.82
CA ILE A 64 2.12 -0.79 2.00
C ILE A 64 0.97 -1.53 1.32
N ASP A 65 1.20 -1.87 0.06
CA ASP A 65 0.18 -2.37 -0.83
C ASP A 65 0.03 -3.89 -0.72
N GLY A 66 -1.22 -4.35 -0.67
CA GLY A 66 -1.53 -5.78 -0.78
C GLY A 66 -1.40 -6.24 -2.24
N GLU A 67 -0.66 -7.34 -2.47
CA GLU A 67 -0.28 -7.79 -3.82
C GLU A 67 -1.48 -7.98 -4.77
N PHE A 68 -2.59 -8.50 -4.23
CA PHE A 68 -3.79 -8.77 -5.04
C PHE A 68 -4.53 -7.48 -5.43
N TRP A 69 -4.63 -6.52 -4.52
CA TRP A 69 -5.48 -5.33 -4.69
C TRP A 69 -4.85 -4.28 -5.59
N HIS A 70 -3.52 -4.22 -5.61
CA HIS A 70 -2.75 -3.23 -6.35
C HIS A 70 -1.96 -3.84 -7.53
N GLY A 71 -2.23 -5.11 -7.87
CA GLY A 71 -1.76 -5.70 -9.13
C GLY A 71 -0.28 -6.09 -9.16
N TYR A 72 0.22 -6.72 -8.10
CA TYR A 72 1.57 -7.31 -8.15
C TYR A 72 1.69 -8.32 -9.30
N ASN A 73 2.67 -8.08 -10.19
CA ASN A 73 2.86 -8.82 -11.43
C ASN A 73 1.55 -9.00 -12.22
N TRP A 74 0.81 -7.90 -12.42
CA TRP A 74 -0.55 -7.92 -12.96
C TRP A 74 -0.72 -8.70 -14.28
N PRO A 75 0.18 -8.60 -15.28
CA PRO A 75 0.03 -9.34 -16.54
C PRO A 75 -0.11 -10.86 -16.36
N ASP A 76 0.59 -11.43 -15.38
CA ASP A 76 0.48 -12.86 -15.06
C ASP A 76 -0.68 -13.13 -14.11
N SER A 77 -0.82 -12.33 -13.04
CA SER A 77 -1.89 -12.48 -12.06
C SER A 77 -3.29 -12.44 -12.70
N LYS A 78 -3.48 -11.62 -13.74
CA LYS A 78 -4.73 -11.50 -14.51
C LYS A 78 -5.15 -12.81 -15.20
N LYS A 79 -4.20 -13.68 -15.55
CA LYS A 79 -4.45 -14.98 -16.21
C LYS A 79 -5.05 -15.99 -15.24
N TYR A 80 -4.73 -15.89 -13.95
CA TYR A 80 -5.16 -16.82 -12.89
C TYR A 80 -6.49 -16.42 -12.22
N LEU A 81 -7.14 -15.36 -12.69
CA LEU A 81 -8.46 -14.95 -12.18
C LEU A 81 -9.56 -15.77 -12.85
N HIS A 82 -10.15 -16.70 -12.09
CA HIS A 82 -11.21 -17.58 -12.61
C HIS A 82 -12.64 -17.10 -12.25
N ARG A 83 -12.84 -16.53 -11.06
CA ARG A 83 -14.19 -16.18 -10.55
C ARG A 83 -14.38 -14.68 -10.46
N ASN A 84 -15.53 -14.16 -10.92
CA ASN A 84 -15.82 -12.73 -11.00
C ASN A 84 -14.71 -11.95 -11.74
N ARG A 85 -14.12 -12.59 -12.76
CA ARG A 85 -12.91 -12.14 -13.44
C ARG A 85 -13.04 -10.71 -13.94
N ASP A 86 -14.09 -10.40 -14.68
CA ASP A 86 -14.29 -9.06 -15.24
C ASP A 86 -14.43 -7.97 -14.18
N TYR A 87 -15.10 -8.28 -13.06
CA TYR A 87 -15.19 -7.38 -11.92
C TYR A 87 -13.80 -7.13 -11.32
N TRP A 88 -13.04 -8.20 -11.08
CA TRP A 88 -11.71 -8.11 -10.48
C TRP A 88 -10.71 -7.40 -11.38
N ILE A 89 -10.74 -7.66 -12.68
CA ILE A 89 -9.89 -6.99 -13.66
C ILE A 89 -10.15 -5.49 -13.63
N LYS A 90 -11.41 -5.08 -13.81
CA LYS A 90 -11.76 -3.65 -13.80
C LYS A 90 -11.39 -2.98 -12.48
N LYS A 91 -11.62 -3.66 -11.35
CA LYS A 91 -11.30 -3.13 -10.02
C LYS A 91 -9.80 -2.97 -9.79
N ILE A 92 -9.00 -3.97 -10.16
CA ILE A 92 -7.55 -3.92 -9.97
C ILE A 92 -6.92 -2.92 -10.93
N GLU A 93 -7.36 -2.86 -12.19
CA GLU A 93 -6.88 -1.85 -13.16
C GLU A 93 -7.24 -0.43 -12.72
N TYR A 94 -8.45 -0.22 -12.18
CA TYR A 94 -8.81 1.05 -11.55
C TYR A 94 -7.90 1.40 -10.37
N ASN A 95 -7.59 0.43 -9.50
CA ASN A 95 -6.70 0.67 -8.36
C ASN A 95 -5.28 1.05 -8.83
N ILE A 96 -4.72 0.36 -9.82
CA ILE A 96 -3.41 0.68 -10.40
C ILE A 96 -3.40 2.10 -10.97
N ASP A 97 -4.41 2.48 -11.75
CA ASP A 97 -4.54 3.83 -12.30
C ASP A 97 -4.71 4.89 -11.19
N HIS A 98 -5.49 4.57 -10.15
CA HIS A 98 -5.66 5.44 -8.99
C HIS A 98 -4.35 5.62 -8.21
N ASP A 99 -3.57 4.55 -8.03
CA ASP A 99 -2.27 4.61 -7.37
C ASP A 99 -1.31 5.52 -8.12
N GLN A 100 -1.25 5.41 -9.46
CA GLN A 100 -0.44 6.29 -10.28
C GLN A 100 -0.82 7.77 -10.13
N LYS A 101 -2.12 8.07 -10.11
CA LYS A 101 -2.62 9.44 -9.89
C LYS A 101 -2.24 9.99 -8.53
N VAL A 102 -2.39 9.18 -7.48
CA VAL A 102 -1.98 9.52 -6.12
C VAL A 102 -0.48 9.81 -6.06
N ASP A 103 0.33 8.97 -6.69
CA ASP A 103 1.79 9.14 -6.71
C ASP A 103 2.19 10.45 -7.39
N ASP A 104 1.54 10.78 -8.51
CA ASP A 104 1.79 12.02 -9.25
C ASP A 104 1.35 13.26 -8.48
N GLU A 105 0.21 13.22 -7.78
CA GLU A 105 -0.24 14.30 -6.90
C GLU A 105 0.72 14.54 -5.74
N LEU A 106 1.18 13.47 -5.08
CA LEU A 106 2.14 13.56 -3.99
C LEU A 106 3.48 14.12 -4.45
N LYS A 107 4.00 13.64 -5.59
CA LYS A 107 5.24 14.19 -6.18
C LYS A 107 5.10 15.68 -6.50
N LYS A 108 3.97 16.12 -7.06
CA LYS A 108 3.70 17.55 -7.30
C LYS A 108 3.67 18.37 -6.02
N MET A 109 3.25 17.78 -4.89
CA MET A 109 3.30 18.40 -3.56
C MET A 109 4.71 18.36 -2.93
N GLY A 110 5.71 17.83 -3.64
CA GLY A 110 7.08 17.69 -3.18
C GLY A 110 7.27 16.53 -2.18
N TRP A 111 6.45 15.49 -2.27
CA TRP A 111 6.59 14.29 -1.46
C TRP A 111 7.35 13.19 -2.19
N THR A 112 8.26 12.54 -1.48
CA THR A 112 8.88 11.28 -1.90
C THR A 112 7.91 10.15 -1.62
N VAL A 113 7.54 9.38 -2.65
CA VAL A 113 6.58 8.28 -2.55
C VAL A 113 7.30 6.94 -2.56
N LEU A 114 7.10 6.15 -1.51
CA LEU A 114 7.64 4.80 -1.36
C LEU A 114 6.50 3.78 -1.29
N ARG A 115 6.44 2.86 -2.26
CA ARG A 115 5.45 1.78 -2.31
C ARG A 115 6.10 0.43 -2.07
N PHE A 116 5.62 -0.28 -1.06
CA PHE A 116 6.14 -1.60 -0.68
C PHE A 116 5.04 -2.65 -0.69
N TRP A 117 5.38 -3.86 -1.13
CA TRP A 117 4.44 -4.98 -1.07
C TRP A 117 4.38 -5.58 0.33
N SER A 118 3.17 -5.70 0.87
CA SER A 118 2.89 -6.21 2.22
C SER A 118 3.67 -7.49 2.57
N ARG A 119 3.66 -8.53 1.72
CA ARG A 119 4.38 -9.78 2.00
C ARG A 119 5.89 -9.60 2.01
N LYS A 120 6.42 -8.71 1.17
CA LYS A 120 7.86 -8.42 1.17
C LYS A 120 8.25 -7.71 2.47
N VAL A 121 7.44 -6.75 2.92
CA VAL A 121 7.63 -6.08 4.22
C VAL A 121 7.59 -7.10 5.37
N LEU A 122 6.59 -7.98 5.41
CA LEU A 122 6.51 -9.02 6.45
C LEU A 122 7.71 -9.96 6.45
N LYS A 123 8.27 -10.27 5.27
CA LYS A 123 9.41 -11.17 5.12
C LYS A 123 10.73 -10.52 5.55
N ASN A 124 10.92 -9.23 5.28
CA ASN A 124 12.17 -8.53 5.58
C ASN A 124 11.93 -7.09 6.05
N PRO A 125 11.35 -6.89 7.25
CA PRO A 125 10.95 -5.57 7.70
C PRO A 125 12.12 -4.64 7.99
N ASP A 126 13.29 -5.19 8.34
CA ASP A 126 14.51 -4.41 8.58
C ASP A 126 15.01 -3.74 7.30
N TYR A 127 15.08 -4.49 6.20
CA TYR A 127 15.47 -3.94 4.89
C TYR A 127 14.58 -2.76 4.45
N TYR A 128 13.26 -2.90 4.58
CA TYR A 128 12.34 -1.82 4.22
C TYR A 128 12.41 -0.64 5.19
N CYS A 129 12.71 -0.88 6.47
CA CYS A 129 12.99 0.20 7.41
C CYS A 129 14.24 0.98 6.97
N GLU A 130 15.33 0.29 6.64
CA GLU A 130 16.57 0.92 6.17
C GLU A 130 16.38 1.75 4.90
N ILE A 131 15.56 1.30 3.94
CA ILE A 131 15.23 2.11 2.75
C ILE A 131 14.59 3.45 3.18
N ILE A 132 13.63 3.40 4.09
CA ILE A 132 12.95 4.62 4.57
C ILE A 132 13.96 5.53 5.29
N LEU A 133 14.82 4.97 6.14
CA LEU A 133 15.84 5.74 6.86
C LEU A 133 16.86 6.37 5.90
N TRP A 134 17.25 5.67 4.85
CA TRP A 134 18.13 6.21 3.81
C TRP A 134 17.52 7.47 3.18
N HIS A 135 16.23 7.43 2.81
CA HIS A 135 15.54 8.62 2.30
C HIS A 135 15.42 9.73 3.36
N CYS A 136 15.21 9.40 4.64
CA CYS A 136 15.21 10.42 5.69
C CYS A 136 16.55 11.15 5.78
N ARG A 137 17.67 10.43 5.67
CA ARG A 137 19.04 10.98 5.74
C ARG A 137 19.37 11.83 4.52
N ASP A 138 18.96 11.39 3.32
CA ASP A 138 19.14 12.12 2.05
C ASP A 138 18.39 13.47 2.01
N ASN A 139 17.38 13.65 2.87
CA ASN A 139 16.63 14.91 3.00
C ASN A 139 17.17 15.82 4.13
N GLU A 140 18.32 15.52 4.73
CA GLU A 140 18.98 16.37 5.74
C GLU A 140 20.04 17.33 5.17
N ASP A 141 20.41 17.17 3.90
CA ASP A 141 21.32 18.05 3.15
C ASP A 141 20.57 19.09 2.30
#